data_AF-A0A6S6RW78-F1
#
_entry.id   AF-A0A6S6RW78-F1
#
_cell.length_a   1.000
_cell.length_b   1.000
_cell.length_c   1.000
_cell.angle_alpha   90.00
_cell.angle_beta   90.00
_cell.angle_gamma   90.00
#
_symmetry.space_group_name_H-M   'P 1'
#
loop_
_entity.id
_entity.type
_entity.pdbx_description
1 polymer ?
#
loop_
_entity_poly.entity_id
_entity_poly.type
_entity_poly.pdbx_seq_one_letter_code
_entity_poly.pdbx_strand_id
1 'polypeptide(L)'
;MSSRRWIASQDEGLFKLVGHGIQLAEFYHSHSYCGYCGNNMTASLTKWASLCSHCHKRYYPQIAPCIIVAIRRADHILFSQHRRHKKSQYLLY
;
A
#
# COMPACT_ATOMS: atom_id res chain seq x y z
N MET A 1 -6.25 18.66 4.12
CA MET A 1 -5.47 17.48 3.68
C MET A 1 -5.76 17.25 2.20
N SER A 2 -4.75 17.38 1.33
CA SER A 2 -4.91 17.12 -0.11
C SER A 2 -5.28 15.65 -0.35
N SER A 3 -6.20 15.40 -1.29
CA SER A 3 -6.63 14.03 -1.58
C SER A 3 -5.54 13.30 -2.39
N ARG A 4 -5.30 12.00 -2.10
CA ARG A 4 -4.32 11.18 -2.86
C ARG A 4 -4.59 11.19 -4.37
N ARG A 5 -5.86 11.29 -4.76
CA ARG A 5 -6.29 11.42 -6.18
C ARG A 5 -5.88 12.76 -6.80
N TRP A 6 -5.93 13.84 -6.03
CA TRP A 6 -5.50 15.15 -6.51
C TRP A 6 -3.99 15.16 -6.76
N ILE A 7 -3.19 14.60 -5.85
CA ILE A 7 -1.74 14.45 -6.04
C ILE A 7 -1.44 13.61 -7.29
N ALA A 8 -2.14 12.48 -7.47
CA ALA A 8 -2.00 11.64 -8.66
C ALA A 8 -2.32 12.36 -9.98
N SER A 9 -3.25 13.33 -9.95
CA SER A 9 -3.63 14.11 -11.15
C SER A 9 -2.64 15.22 -11.52
N GLN A 10 -1.71 15.56 -10.63
CA GLN A 10 -0.76 16.65 -10.82
C GLN A 10 0.63 16.13 -11.24
N ASP A 11 1.15 15.14 -10.50
CA ASP A 11 2.50 14.62 -10.72
C ASP A 11 2.59 13.14 -10.30
N GLU A 12 2.94 12.29 -11.27
CA GLU A 12 3.06 10.84 -11.07
C GLU A 12 4.24 10.48 -10.15
N GLY A 13 5.37 11.16 -10.28
CA GLY A 13 6.56 10.93 -9.47
C GLY A 13 6.31 11.28 -8.00
N LEU A 14 5.68 12.43 -7.76
CA LEU A 14 5.29 12.88 -6.42
C LEU A 14 4.26 11.93 -5.81
N PHE A 15 3.29 11.46 -6.60
CA PHE A 15 2.33 10.45 -6.14
C PHE A 15 3.01 9.15 -5.68
N LYS A 16 3.98 8.64 -6.45
CA LYS A 16 4.76 7.45 -6.08
C LYS A 16 5.55 7.65 -4.79
N LEU A 17 6.25 8.77 -4.65
CA LEU A 17 7.05 9.08 -3.46
C LEU A 17 6.19 9.21 -2.20
N VAL A 18 5.08 9.95 -2.28
CA VAL A 18 4.15 10.11 -1.15
C VAL A 18 3.51 8.78 -0.78
N GLY A 19 3.08 8.00 -1.78
CA GLY A 19 2.52 6.67 -1.56
C GLY A 19 3.48 5.74 -0.84
N HIS A 20 4.75 5.75 -1.26
CA HIS A 20 5.81 4.97 -0.63
C HIS A 20 6.09 5.41 0.82
N GLY A 21 6.17 6.72 1.08
CA GLY A 21 6.34 7.25 2.44
C GLY A 21 5.20 6.83 3.38
N ILE A 22 3.95 6.86 2.90
CA ILE A 22 2.79 6.37 3.66
C ILE A 22 2.92 4.87 3.97
N GLN A 23 3.33 4.06 2.99
CA GLN A 23 3.53 2.62 3.19
C GLN A 23 4.64 2.31 4.21
N LEU A 24 5.75 3.06 4.17
CA LEU A 24 6.85 2.91 5.12
C LEU A 24 6.44 3.33 6.54
N ALA A 25 5.72 4.44 6.68
CA ALA A 25 5.20 4.89 7.96
C ALA A 25 4.27 3.83 8.58
N GLU A 26 3.35 3.29 7.78
CA GLU A 26 2.44 2.22 8.22
C GLU A 26 3.19 0.93 8.57
N PHE A 27 4.23 0.58 7.81
CA PHE A 27 5.09 -0.57 8.10
C PHE A 27 5.74 -0.44 9.49
N TYR A 28 6.37 0.70 9.80
CA TYR A 28 7.00 0.88 11.12
C TYR A 28 5.97 0.94 12.24
N HIS A 29 4.80 1.55 12.00
CA HIS A 29 3.72 1.55 12.98
C HIS A 29 3.24 0.12 13.29
N SER A 30 2.92 -0.67 12.26
CA SER A 30 2.45 -2.05 12.40
C SER A 30 3.51 -3.03 12.94
N HIS A 31 4.80 -2.70 12.84
CA HIS A 31 5.92 -3.50 13.35
C HIS A 31 6.63 -2.82 14.52
N SER A 32 5.86 -2.15 15.39
CA SER A 32 6.38 -1.60 16.66
C SER A 32 6.78 -2.71 17.65
N TYR A 33 6.09 -3.86 17.57
CA TYR A 33 6.34 -5.04 18.40
C TYR A 33 6.61 -6.27 17.54
N CYS A 34 7.43 -7.19 18.05
CA CYS A 34 7.83 -8.39 17.34
C CYS A 34 6.70 -9.42 17.31
N GLY A 35 6.21 -9.76 16.12
CA GLY A 35 5.19 -10.81 15.96
C GLY A 35 5.60 -12.21 16.43
N TYR A 36 6.89 -12.47 16.69
CA TYR A 36 7.35 -13.76 17.22
C TYR A 36 7.43 -13.82 18.75
N CYS A 37 7.81 -12.72 19.42
CA CYS A 37 8.13 -12.74 20.86
C CYS A 37 7.49 -11.60 21.67
N GLY A 38 6.82 -10.64 21.03
CA GLY A 38 6.15 -9.52 21.70
C GLY A 38 7.05 -8.35 22.10
N ASN A 39 8.38 -8.47 22.06
CA ASN A 39 9.28 -7.35 22.42
C ASN A 39 9.23 -6.20 21.40
N ASN A 40 9.55 -4.99 21.88
CA ASN A 40 9.72 -3.82 21.02
C ASN A 40 10.73 -4.06 19.89
N MET A 41 10.45 -3.45 18.75
CA MET A 41 11.31 -3.48 17.58
C MET A 41 11.94 -2.11 17.32
N THR A 42 13.06 -2.11 16.60
CA THR A 42 13.77 -0.89 16.20
C THR A 42 13.98 -0.85 14.69
N ALA A 43 13.91 0.34 14.11
CA ALA A 43 14.19 0.52 12.69
C ALA A 43 15.68 0.30 12.39
N SER A 44 15.98 -0.34 11.25
CA SER A 44 17.35 -0.51 10.77
C SER A 44 17.89 0.80 10.20
N LEU A 45 19.19 1.06 10.42
CA LEU A 45 19.87 2.26 9.91
C LEU A 45 20.26 2.18 8.44
N THR A 46 20.37 0.97 7.88
CA THR A 46 20.92 0.74 6.53
C THR A 46 19.89 0.24 5.52
N LYS A 47 18.74 -0.24 5.98
CA LYS A 47 17.69 -0.84 5.16
C LYS A 47 16.33 -0.45 5.71
N TRP A 48 15.29 -0.50 4.88
CA TRP A 48 13.91 -0.43 5.37
C TRP A 48 13.51 -1.76 5.98
N ALA A 49 13.81 -1.90 7.28
CA ALA A 49 13.53 -3.10 8.03
C ALA A 49 13.27 -2.76 9.50
N SER A 50 12.43 -3.58 10.15
CA SER A 50 12.23 -3.54 11.59
C SER A 50 12.95 -4.74 12.22
N LEU A 51 13.74 -4.51 13.26
CA LEU A 51 14.65 -5.46 13.88
C LEU A 51 14.24 -5.73 15.33
N CYS A 52 14.23 -7.00 15.73
CA CYS A 52 14.07 -7.37 17.14
C CYS A 52 15.43 -7.72 17.74
N SER A 53 15.84 -7.00 18.80
CA SER A 53 17.07 -7.28 19.52
C SER A 53 17.00 -8.53 20.42
N HIS A 54 15.79 -8.97 20.79
CA HIS A 54 15.59 -10.11 21.69
C HIS A 54 15.69 -11.46 20.98
N CYS A 55 14.97 -11.65 19.88
CA CYS A 55 14.93 -12.93 19.14
C CYS A 55 15.63 -12.88 17.77
N HIS A 56 16.25 -11.74 17.43
CA HIS A 56 16.99 -11.51 16.18
C HIS A 56 16.20 -11.68 14.87
N LYS A 57 14.86 -11.77 14.96
CA LYS A 57 13.97 -11.72 13.80
C LYS A 57 13.92 -10.31 13.22
N ARG A 58 13.70 -10.25 11.91
CA ARG A 58 13.60 -9.01 11.14
C ARG A 58 12.41 -9.08 10.19
N TYR A 59 11.83 -7.93 9.91
CA TYR A 59 10.72 -7.77 8.97
C TYR A 59 11.09 -6.71 7.93
N TYR A 60 10.55 -6.88 6.73
CA TYR A 60 10.67 -5.95 5.62
C TYR A 60 9.27 -5.50 5.19
N PRO A 61 9.10 -4.29 4.62
CA PRO A 61 7.85 -3.84 4.06
C PRO A 61 7.30 -4.85 3.03
N GLN A 62 6.04 -5.25 3.19
CA GLN A 62 5.42 -6.23 2.32
C GLN A 62 4.89 -5.58 1.04
N ILE A 63 5.28 -6.13 -0.12
CA ILE A 63 4.67 -5.81 -1.40
C ILE A 63 3.66 -6.91 -1.72
N ALA A 64 2.38 -6.55 -1.77
CA ALA A 64 1.32 -7.48 -2.16
C ALA A 64 1.16 -7.46 -3.69
N PRO A 65 1.56 -8.50 -4.43
CA PRO A 65 1.33 -8.57 -5.86
C PRO A 65 -0.18 -8.59 -6.14
N CYS A 66 -0.63 -7.79 -7.10
CA CYS A 66 -2.04 -7.69 -7.47
C CYS A 66 -2.19 -7.69 -9.00
N ILE A 67 -3.30 -8.25 -9.47
CA ILE A 67 -3.65 -8.27 -10.89
C ILE A 67 -4.81 -7.31 -11.16
N ILE A 68 -4.77 -6.67 -12.32
CA ILE A 68 -5.89 -5.91 -12.89
C ILE A 68 -6.08 -6.47 -14.29
N VAL A 69 -7.27 -7.01 -14.58
CA VAL A 69 -7.55 -7.72 -15.83
C VAL A 69 -8.82 -7.16 -16.47
N ALA A 70 -8.75 -6.86 -17.76
CA ALA A 70 -9.91 -6.52 -18.59
C ALA A 70 -10.43 -7.79 -19.29
N ILE A 71 -11.65 -8.21 -18.95
CA ILE A 71 -12.29 -9.39 -19.58
C ILE A 71 -13.08 -8.93 -20.81
N ARG A 72 -12.73 -9.46 -21.99
CA ARG A 72 -13.36 -9.12 -23.28
C ARG A 72 -14.14 -10.30 -23.85
N ARG A 73 -15.29 -10.01 -24.47
CA ARG A 73 -16.09 -10.96 -25.27
C ARG A 73 -16.54 -10.27 -26.57
N ALA A 74 -15.86 -10.55 -27.68
CA ALA A 74 -16.02 -9.83 -28.94
C ALA A 74 -15.95 -8.30 -28.70
N ASP A 75 -17.00 -7.57 -29.02
CA ASP A 75 -17.09 -6.11 -28.85
C ASP A 75 -17.53 -5.68 -27.43
N HIS A 76 -17.64 -6.61 -26.49
CA HIS A 76 -18.03 -6.32 -25.11
C HIS A 76 -16.83 -6.38 -24.15
N ILE A 77 -16.87 -5.55 -23.11
CA ILE A 77 -15.91 -5.56 -21.99
C ILE A 77 -16.69 -5.63 -20.65
N LEU A 78 -16.21 -6.45 -19.72
CA LEU A 78 -16.85 -6.60 -18.41
C LEU A 78 -16.45 -5.46 -17.47
N PHE A 79 -17.45 -4.75 -16.97
CA PHE A 79 -17.31 -3.83 -15.83
C PHE A 79 -17.98 -4.39 -14.59
N SER A 80 -17.40 -4.11 -13.42
CA SER A 80 -18.02 -4.41 -12.13
C SER A 80 -17.90 -3.22 -11.19
N GLN A 81 -18.92 -2.99 -10.37
CA GLN A 81 -18.91 -1.90 -9.39
C GLN A 81 -18.67 -2.47 -7.99
N HIS A 82 -17.48 -2.23 -7.45
CA HIS A 82 -17.16 -2.68 -6.09
C HIS A 82 -17.86 -1.81 -5.03
N ARG A 83 -18.50 -2.44 -4.03
CA ARG A 83 -19.28 -1.75 -2.99
C ARG A 83 -18.50 -0.66 -2.24
N ARG A 84 -17.20 -0.87 -2.00
CA ARG A 84 -16.29 0.10 -1.33
C ARG A 84 -16.22 1.46 -2.02
N HIS A 85 -16.45 1.50 -3.34
CA HIS A 85 -16.31 2.69 -4.17
C HIS A 85 -17.64 3.13 -4.79
N LYS A 86 -18.78 2.79 -4.15
CA LYS A 86 -20.10 3.31 -4.53
C LYS A 86 -20.09 4.84 -4.40
N LYS A 87 -19.66 5.53 -5.45
CA LYS A 87 -20.06 6.88 -5.75
C LYS A 87 -21.40 6.78 -6.46
N SER A 88 -22.38 7.55 -6.01
CA SER A 88 -23.64 7.73 -6.72
C SER A 88 -23.37 8.47 -8.02
N GLN A 89 -22.92 7.76 -9.06
CA GLN A 89 -23.11 8.05 -10.47
C GLN A 89 -22.23 7.12 -11.30
N TYR A 90 -22.87 6.52 -12.31
CA TYR A 90 -22.24 5.86 -13.44
C TYR A 90 -21.33 6.88 -14.15
N LEU A 91 -20.04 6.87 -13.87
CA LEU A 91 -19.06 7.54 -14.72
C LEU A 91 -18.23 6.47 -15.41
N LEU A 92 -18.55 6.30 -16.69
CA LEU A 92 -17.71 5.66 -17.69
C LEU A 92 -16.46 6.53 -17.88
N TYR A 93 -15.28 5.90 -17.84
CA TYR A 93 -14.19 6.27 -18.73
C TYR A 93 -14.22 5.27 -19.88
#